data_AF-A0A5K0Y7Y0-F1
#
_entry.id   AF-A0A5K0Y7Y0-F1
#
_cell.length_a   1.000
_cell.length_b   1.000
_cell.length_c   1.000
_cell.angle_alpha   90.00
_cell.angle_beta   90.00
_cell.angle_gamma   90.00
#
_symmetry.space_group_name_H-M   'P 1'
#
loop_
_entity.id
_entity.type
_entity.pdbx_description
1 polymer ?
#
loop_
_entity_poly.entity_id
_entity_poly.type
_entity_poly.pdbx_seq_one_letter_code
_entity_poly.pdbx_strand_id
1 'polypeptide(L)'
;MAGTMYEESNRFDIDKLVSALQPKLIDALQPLFKGGGASPTSGATVASTSSSKYSWIFDSGASFHMTPCSSLLTECTKEESCPFVKTANGTPLEIKYVGNSDQNFNSKIFKIPK
;
A
#
# COMPACT_ATOMS: atom_id res chain seq x y z
N MET A 1 -40.55 56.12 -6.46
CA MET A 1 -39.83 55.16 -7.33
C MET A 1 -38.86 54.40 -6.43
N ALA A 2 -39.26 53.24 -5.92
CA ALA A 2 -38.47 52.46 -4.96
C ALA A 2 -38.18 51.09 -5.59
N GLY A 3 -36.91 50.83 -5.89
CA GLY A 3 -36.43 49.54 -6.38
C GLY A 3 -36.11 48.63 -5.20
N THR A 4 -36.79 47.50 -5.10
CA THR A 4 -36.42 46.42 -4.18
C THR A 4 -35.37 45.55 -4.86
N MET A 5 -34.12 45.61 -4.37
CA MET A 5 -33.08 44.68 -4.81
C MET A 5 -33.44 43.27 -4.34
N TYR A 6 -33.39 42.32 -5.28
CA TYR A 6 -33.60 40.90 -5.06
C TYR A 6 -32.35 40.31 -4.40
N GLU A 7 -32.45 39.98 -3.12
CA GLU A 7 -31.46 39.17 -2.41
C GLU A 7 -31.58 37.71 -2.89
N GLU A 8 -30.67 37.28 -3.76
CA GLU A 8 -30.53 35.88 -4.16
C GLU A 8 -29.97 35.08 -2.97
N SER A 9 -30.87 34.46 -2.21
CA SER A 9 -30.49 33.57 -1.11
C SER A 9 -29.75 32.35 -1.66
N ASN A 10 -28.43 32.30 -1.45
CA ASN A 10 -27.57 31.14 -1.71
C ASN A 10 -27.92 29.97 -0.78
N ARG A 11 -29.01 29.26 -1.10
CA ARG A 11 -29.40 28.04 -0.38
C ARG A 11 -28.47 26.91 -0.80
N PHE A 12 -27.85 26.27 0.19
CA PHE A 12 -27.04 25.09 -0.02
C PHE A 12 -27.90 23.94 -0.52
N ASP A 13 -27.75 23.60 -1.79
CA ASP A 13 -28.52 22.56 -2.49
C ASP A 13 -27.77 21.22 -2.41
N ILE A 14 -28.29 20.31 -1.60
CA ILE A 14 -27.73 18.97 -1.40
C ILE A 14 -27.83 18.14 -2.67
N ASP A 15 -28.89 18.30 -3.47
CA ASP A 15 -29.10 17.52 -4.69
C ASP A 15 -28.07 17.90 -5.76
N LYS A 16 -27.70 19.19 -5.81
CA LYS A 16 -26.62 19.69 -6.66
C LYS A 16 -25.25 19.15 -6.21
N LEU A 17 -25.01 19.04 -4.90
CA LEU A 17 -23.78 18.46 -4.36
C LEU A 17 -23.69 16.96 -4.68
N VAL A 18 -24.77 16.22 -4.49
CA VAL A 18 -24.84 14.77 -4.79
C VAL A 18 -24.60 14.54 -6.28
N SER A 19 -25.27 15.31 -7.15
CA SER A 19 -25.09 15.23 -8.61
C SER A 19 -23.66 15.54 -9.05
N ALA A 20 -22.95 16.44 -8.35
CA ALA A 20 -21.55 16.77 -8.63
C ALA A 20 -20.56 15.70 -8.12
N LEU A 21 -20.93 14.92 -7.10
CA LEU A 21 -20.08 13.90 -6.49
C LEU A 21 -20.26 12.52 -7.12
N GLN A 22 -21.45 12.19 -7.64
CA GLN A 22 -21.74 10.89 -8.24
C GLN A 22 -20.77 10.47 -9.36
N PRO A 23 -20.42 11.31 -10.36
CA PRO A 23 -19.51 10.91 -11.43
C PRO A 23 -18.10 10.63 -10.91
N LYS A 24 -17.64 11.47 -9.97
CA LYS A 24 -16.30 11.37 -9.37
C LYS A 24 -16.13 10.14 -8.50
N LEU A 25 -17.19 9.73 -7.80
CA LEU A 25 -17.18 8.50 -6.99
C LEU A 25 -17.09 7.27 -7.89
N ILE A 26 -17.85 7.24 -8.99
CA ILE A 26 -17.84 6.11 -9.94
C ILE A 26 -16.45 5.97 -10.59
N ASP A 27 -15.85 7.08 -11.01
CA ASP A 27 -14.51 7.10 -11.58
C ASP A 27 -13.42 6.70 -10.56
N ALA A 28 -13.54 7.16 -9.32
CA ALA A 28 -12.61 6.81 -8.24
C ALA A 28 -12.67 5.31 -7.86
N LEU A 29 -13.82 4.66 -8.10
CA LEU A 29 -14.03 3.25 -7.79
C LEU A 29 -13.82 2.33 -9.01
N GLN A 30 -13.62 2.86 -10.22
CA GLN A 30 -13.24 2.09 -11.42
C GLN A 30 -12.07 1.10 -11.18
N PRO A 31 -11.00 1.44 -10.42
CA PRO A 31 -9.90 0.52 -10.16
C PRO A 31 -10.28 -0.67 -9.27
N LEU A 32 -11.34 -0.54 -8.47
CA LEU A 32 -11.78 -1.57 -7.51
C LEU A 32 -12.61 -2.67 -8.17
N PHE A 33 -13.36 -2.33 -9.23
CA PHE A 33 -14.26 -3.27 -9.93
C PHE A 33 -13.61 -3.97 -11.14
N LYS A 34 -12.51 -3.44 -11.68
CA LYS A 34 -11.70 -4.11 -12.71
C LYS A 34 -10.74 -5.09 -12.04
N GLY A 35 -11.29 -6.15 -11.47
CA GLY A 35 -10.54 -7.24 -10.88
C GLY A 35 -9.55 -7.85 -11.87
N GLY A 36 -8.27 -7.75 -11.55
CA GLY A 36 -7.19 -8.57 -12.06
C GLY A 36 -6.18 -8.65 -10.92
N GLY A 37 -5.94 -9.85 -10.39
CA GLY A 37 -5.12 -10.07 -9.20
C GLY A 37 -3.87 -9.20 -9.22
N ALA A 38 -3.56 -8.58 -8.07
CA ALA A 38 -2.50 -7.60 -7.92
C ALA A 38 -1.29 -7.96 -8.79
N SER A 39 -1.20 -7.32 -9.96
CA SER A 39 0.04 -7.24 -10.70
C SER A 39 1.06 -6.71 -9.70
N PRO A 40 2.26 -7.29 -9.58
CA PRO A 40 3.28 -6.72 -8.71
C PRO A 40 3.37 -5.24 -9.07
N THR A 41 3.11 -4.39 -8.07
CA THR A 41 3.23 -2.94 -8.18
C THR A 41 4.52 -2.66 -8.93
N SER A 42 4.51 -1.78 -9.94
CA SER A 42 5.67 -1.39 -10.76
C SER A 42 6.85 -0.76 -9.97
N GLY A 43 6.91 -0.94 -8.65
CA GLY A 43 8.02 -0.57 -7.77
C GLY A 43 8.75 -1.76 -7.13
N ALA A 44 8.31 -3.01 -7.31
CA ALA A 44 9.00 -4.18 -6.75
C ALA A 44 10.30 -4.45 -7.54
N THR A 45 11.41 -3.88 -7.09
CA THR A 45 12.72 -4.16 -7.67
C THR A 45 13.28 -5.41 -7.01
N VAL A 46 13.62 -6.43 -7.80
CA VAL A 46 14.34 -7.61 -7.29
C VAL A 46 15.77 -7.19 -7.01
N ALA A 47 16.13 -7.08 -5.73
CA ALA A 47 17.50 -6.85 -5.33
C ALA A 47 18.22 -8.19 -5.30
N SER A 48 18.96 -8.50 -6.36
CA SER A 48 19.91 -9.63 -6.33
C SER A 48 21.15 -9.21 -5.55
N THR A 49 21.21 -9.53 -4.27
CA THR A 49 22.45 -9.43 -3.50
C THR A 49 23.31 -10.65 -3.86
N SER A 50 24.45 -10.40 -4.50
CA SER A 50 25.34 -11.40 -5.15
C SER A 50 26.01 -12.41 -4.20
N SER A 51 25.54 -12.53 -2.96
CA SER A 51 26.18 -13.35 -1.92
C SER A 51 25.19 -13.99 -0.93
N SER A 52 23.89 -14.04 -1.25
CA SER A 52 22.91 -14.70 -0.37
C SER A 52 22.17 -15.80 -1.12
N LYS A 53 21.92 -16.95 -0.47
CA LYS A 53 21.16 -18.10 -1.01
C LYS A 53 19.70 -17.76 -1.37
N TYR A 54 19.27 -16.51 -1.13
CA TYR A 54 17.89 -16.08 -1.16
C TYR A 54 17.77 -14.79 -1.95
N SER A 55 16.78 -14.72 -2.84
CA SER A 55 16.46 -13.48 -3.54
C SER A 55 15.61 -12.59 -2.64
N TRP A 56 15.98 -11.31 -2.53
CA TRP A 56 15.21 -10.32 -1.77
C TRP A 56 14.46 -9.38 -2.71
N ILE A 57 13.26 -8.97 -2.29
CA ILE A 57 12.47 -7.97 -2.98
C ILE A 57 12.59 -6.67 -2.20
N PHE A 58 12.99 -5.59 -2.88
CA PHE A 58 12.95 -4.26 -2.30
C PHE A 58 11.53 -3.70 -2.44
N ASP A 59 10.88 -3.47 -1.30
CA ASP A 59 9.56 -2.87 -1.22
C ASP A 59 9.63 -1.65 -0.28
N SER A 60 9.68 -0.44 -0.87
CA SER A 60 9.71 0.81 -0.10
C SER A 60 8.42 1.11 0.65
N GLY A 61 7.33 0.38 0.37
CA GLY A 61 6.06 0.50 1.09
C GLY A 61 6.00 -0.37 2.35
N ALA A 62 6.92 -1.31 2.53
CA ALA A 62 6.95 -2.19 3.69
C ALA A 62 7.57 -1.48 4.91
N SER A 63 6.92 -1.61 6.07
CA SER A 63 7.46 -1.11 7.34
C SER A 63 8.45 -2.07 8.00
N PHE A 64 8.43 -3.34 7.57
CA PHE A 64 9.20 -4.43 8.18
C PHE A 64 9.78 -5.34 7.10
N HIS A 65 10.98 -5.88 7.35
CA HIS A 65 11.54 -6.96 6.54
C HIS A 65 10.86 -8.29 6.89
N MET A 66 10.48 -9.06 5.87
CA MET A 66 9.81 -10.36 6.02
C MET A 66 10.61 -11.45 5.31
N THR A 67 10.73 -12.62 5.94
CA THR A 67 11.41 -13.80 5.36
C THR A 67 10.70 -15.08 5.79
N PRO A 68 10.52 -16.07 4.89
CA PRO A 68 10.08 -17.40 5.29
C PRO A 68 11.20 -18.26 5.89
N CYS A 69 12.46 -17.80 5.82
CA CYS A 69 13.64 -18.56 6.24
C CYS A 69 14.15 -18.11 7.59
N SER A 70 13.88 -18.89 8.64
CA SER A 70 14.35 -18.63 10.00
C SER A 70 15.87 -18.65 10.15
N SER A 71 16.60 -19.34 9.27
CA SER A 71 18.07 -19.34 9.27
C SER A 71 18.68 -17.98 8.91
N LEU A 72 17.89 -17.04 8.43
CA LEU A 72 18.30 -15.64 8.19
C LEU A 72 18.14 -14.76 9.43
N LEU A 73 17.54 -15.31 10.50
CA LEU A 73 17.26 -14.58 11.72
C LEU A 73 18.28 -14.95 12.82
N THR A 74 18.94 -13.95 13.38
CA THR A 74 19.60 -14.03 14.68
C THR A 74 18.58 -13.78 15.78
N GLU A 75 18.74 -14.41 16.94
CA GLU A 75 17.83 -14.27 18.08
C GLU A 75 16.35 -14.57 17.73
N CYS A 76 16.14 -15.58 16.88
CA CYS A 76 14.81 -16.00 16.44
C CYS A 76 13.97 -16.51 17.62
N THR A 77 12.96 -15.75 18.01
CA THR A 77 12.02 -16.09 19.07
C THR A 77 10.63 -16.31 18.50
N LYS A 78 9.84 -17.13 19.20
CA LYS A 78 8.44 -17.33 18.84
C LYS A 78 7.66 -16.06 19.19
N GLU A 79 6.84 -15.62 18.26
CA GLU A 79 6.00 -14.44 18.46
C GLU A 79 4.72 -14.86 19.20
N GLU A 80 4.59 -14.44 20.46
CA GLU A 80 3.47 -14.84 21.33
C GLU A 80 2.18 -14.05 21.04
N SER A 81 2.29 -12.86 20.42
CA SER A 81 1.13 -12.04 20.08
C SER A 81 0.40 -12.50 18.80
N CYS A 82 0.97 -13.46 18.07
CA CYS A 82 0.46 -13.98 16.78
C CYS A 82 -0.06 -12.87 15.83
N PRO A 83 0.76 -11.85 15.49
CA PRO A 83 0.32 -10.77 14.62
C PRO A 83 0.11 -11.27 13.20
N PHE A 84 -0.78 -10.61 12.46
CA PHE A 84 -1.10 -10.98 11.08
C PHE A 84 -0.69 -9.88 10.10
N VAL A 85 -0.10 -10.27 8.97
CA VAL A 85 0.07 -9.39 7.81
C VAL A 85 -1.07 -9.61 6.82
N LYS A 86 -1.51 -8.55 6.15
CA LYS A 86 -2.47 -8.66 5.04
C LYS A 86 -1.70 -8.96 3.76
N THR A 87 -1.97 -10.10 3.13
CA THR A 87 -1.39 -10.43 1.83
C THR A 87 -2.16 -9.72 0.70
N ALA A 88 -1.56 -9.69 -0.50
CA ALA A 88 -2.13 -8.96 -1.65
C ALA A 88 -3.51 -9.44 -2.11
N ASN A 89 -3.85 -10.72 -1.86
CA ASN A 89 -5.19 -11.29 -2.10
C ASN A 89 -6.15 -11.09 -0.91
N GLY A 90 -5.78 -10.30 0.09
CA GLY A 90 -6.60 -9.99 1.26
C GLY A 90 -6.62 -11.05 2.36
N THR A 91 -5.96 -12.20 2.17
CA THR A 91 -5.89 -13.23 3.23
C THR A 91 -4.93 -12.79 4.36
N PRO A 92 -5.27 -13.00 5.63
CA PRO A 92 -4.32 -12.77 6.72
C PRO A 92 -3.28 -13.90 6.76
N LEU A 93 -2.01 -13.54 6.91
CA LEU A 93 -0.91 -14.48 7.15
C LEU A 93 -0.31 -14.22 8.53
N GLU A 94 -0.26 -15.26 9.36
CA GLU A 94 0.30 -15.19 10.71
C GLU A 94 1.82 -15.07 10.70
N ILE A 95 2.35 -14.14 11.50
CA ILE A 95 3.76 -14.04 11.85
C ILE A 95 4.02 -14.94 13.07
N LYS A 96 4.80 -16.00 12.87
CA LYS A 96 5.09 -17.00 13.92
C LYS A 96 6.36 -16.73 14.71
N TYR A 97 7.30 -16.01 14.10
CA TYR A 97 8.63 -15.78 14.64
C TYR A 97 9.09 -14.37 14.33
N VAL A 98 9.86 -13.80 15.25
CA VAL A 98 10.54 -12.52 15.12
C VAL A 98 12.02 -12.71 15.43
N GLY A 99 12.86 -11.89 14.81
CA GLY A 99 14.30 -11.92 15.06
C GLY A 99 15.00 -10.79 14.33
N ASN A 100 16.31 -10.69 14.55
CA ASN A 100 17.18 -9.73 13.89
C ASN A 100 17.76 -10.34 12.62
N SER A 101 18.15 -9.53 11.65
CA SER A 101 18.81 -10.01 10.43
C SER A 101 20.10 -9.24 10.22
N ASP A 102 21.22 -9.95 10.22
CA ASP A 102 22.55 -9.38 9.96
C ASP A 102 22.83 -9.19 8.46
N GLN A 103 21.83 -9.44 7.61
CA GLN A 103 21.93 -9.22 6.16
C GLN A 103 22.21 -7.75 5.87
N ASN A 104 23.33 -7.48 5.20
CA ASN A 104 23.64 -6.16 4.69
C ASN A 104 22.95 -5.97 3.33
N PHE A 105 21.82 -5.25 3.32
CA PHE A 105 21.06 -4.91 2.12
C PHE A 105 21.65 -3.70 1.40
N ASN A 106 22.89 -3.81 0.92
CA ASN A 106 23.47 -2.81 0.03
C ASN A 106 22.80 -2.89 -1.35
N SER A 107 21.70 -2.16 -1.55
CA SER A 107 21.10 -1.98 -2.87
C SER A 107 21.50 -0.61 -3.43
N LYS A 108 22.05 -0.59 -4.65
CA LYS A 108 22.21 0.65 -5.40
C LYS A 108 20.82 1.06 -5.90
N ILE A 109 20.24 2.08 -5.29
CA ILE A 109 18.96 2.65 -5.72
C ILE A 109 19.22 3.60 -6.88
N PHE A 110 18.57 3.35 -8.01
CA PHE A 110 18.66 4.22 -9.19
C PHE A 110 17.36 5.00 -9.36
N LYS A 111 17.46 6.32 -9.53
CA LYS A 111 16.33 7.19 -9.85
C LYS A 111 16.19 7.29 -11.36
N ILE A 112 15.02 6.93 -11.90
CA ILE A 112 14.66 7.24 -13.29
C ILE A 112 13.95 8.60 -13.27
N PRO A 113 14.52 9.66 -13.85
CA PRO A 113 13.81 10.94 -13.99
C PRO A 113 12.59 10.77 -14.90
N LYS A 114 11.51 11.48 -14.57
CA LYS A 114 10.33 11.61 -15.43
C LYS A 114 10.64 12.45 -16.65
#